data_AF-A0A355SDC3-F1
#
_entry.id   AF-A0A355SDC3-F1
#
_cell.length_a   1.000
_cell.length_b   1.000
_cell.length_c   1.000
_cell.angle_alpha   90.00
_cell.angle_beta   90.00
_cell.angle_gamma   90.00
#
_symmetry.space_group_name_H-M   'P 1'
#
loop_
_entity.id
_entity.type
_entity.pdbx_description
1 polymer ?
#
loop_
_entity_poly.entity_id
_entity_poly.type
_entity_poly.pdbx_seq_one_letter_code
_entity_poly.pdbx_strand_id
1 'polypeptide(L)'
;MKIVVLDGYTLNPGDLSWKGLEKLGDLTVYDRTNVEKDGKDILFKRAGDAEIVFVNKTPLTRADLKKMPKLKYIGVLATGY
;
A
#
# COMPACT_ATOMS: atom_id res chain seq x y z
N MET A 1 -13.42 3.91 4.76
CA MET A 1 -12.01 3.76 5.16
C MET A 1 -11.20 3.52 3.90
N LYS A 2 -10.16 4.32 3.62
CA LYS A 2 -9.34 4.17 2.41
C LYS A 2 -8.20 3.17 2.63
N ILE A 3 -8.17 2.10 1.83
CA ILE A 3 -7.23 0.98 1.91
C ILE A 3 -6.41 0.94 0.61
N VAL A 4 -5.09 0.94 0.73
CA VAL A 4 -4.20 0.90 -0.44
C VAL A 4 -3.19 -0.23 -0.32
N VAL A 5 -3.14 -1.12 -1.31
CA VAL A 5 -2.08 -2.12 -1.48
C VAL A 5 -1.09 -1.57 -2.51
N LEU A 6 0.16 -1.34 -2.11
CA LEU A 6 1.16 -0.68 -2.96
C LEU A 6 1.88 -1.63 -3.95
N ASP A 7 1.87 -2.93 -3.69
CA ASP A 7 2.60 -3.95 -4.45
C ASP A 7 1.93 -5.33 -4.38
N GLY A 8 0.69 -5.40 -4.87
CA GLY A 8 -0.18 -6.57 -4.74
C GLY A 8 0.11 -7.72 -5.72
N TYR A 9 0.82 -7.48 -6.83
CA TYR A 9 0.93 -8.45 -7.92
C TYR A 9 1.58 -9.77 -7.49
N THR A 10 2.64 -9.72 -6.68
CA THR A 10 3.33 -10.94 -6.24
C THR A 10 2.52 -11.76 -5.24
N LEU A 11 1.61 -11.12 -4.49
CA LEU A 11 0.71 -11.83 -3.58
C LEU A 11 -0.49 -12.41 -4.32
N ASN A 12 -1.07 -11.65 -5.25
CA ASN A 12 -2.23 -12.04 -6.02
C ASN A 12 -2.12 -11.54 -7.46
N PRO A 13 -1.55 -12.34 -8.38
CA PRO A 13 -1.50 -12.04 -9.81
C PRO A 13 -2.83 -12.31 -10.55
N GLY A 14 -3.92 -12.60 -9.83
CA GLY A 14 -5.26 -12.83 -10.38
C GLY A 14 -5.88 -14.19 -10.05
N ASP A 15 -5.17 -15.05 -9.32
CA ASP A 15 -5.62 -16.39 -8.89
C ASP A 15 -6.28 -16.40 -7.50
N LEU A 16 -6.13 -15.32 -6.73
CA LEU A 16 -6.78 -15.12 -5.42
C LEU A 16 -7.81 -13.98 -5.49
N SER A 17 -8.48 -13.70 -4.36
CA SER A 17 -9.50 -12.66 -4.27
C SER A 17 -9.18 -11.60 -3.22
N TRP A 18 -9.38 -10.33 -3.60
CA TRP A 18 -9.31 -9.18 -2.70
C TRP A 18 -10.62 -8.86 -1.96
N LYS A 19 -11.70 -9.62 -2.24
CA LYS A 19 -13.04 -9.38 -1.68
C LYS A 19 -13.10 -9.29 -0.17
N GLY A 20 -12.18 -9.96 0.55
CA GLY A 20 -12.07 -9.84 2.00
C GLY A 20 -11.72 -8.41 2.44
N LEU A 21 -10.77 -7.76 1.76
CA LEU A 21 -10.38 -6.38 2.04
C LEU A 21 -11.39 -5.37 1.51
N GLU A 22 -11.97 -5.61 0.33
CA GLU A 22 -13.02 -4.73 -0.25
C GLU A 22 -14.23 -4.58 0.67
N LYS A 23 -14.55 -5.60 1.47
CA LYS A 23 -15.63 -5.52 2.48
C LYS A 23 -15.32 -4.60 3.65
N LEU A 24 -14.06 -4.25 3.88
CA LEU A 24 -13.62 -3.43 5.02
C LEU A 24 -13.50 -1.95 4.65
N GLY A 25 -13.49 -1.60 3.36
CA GLY A 25 -13.33 -0.21 2.93
C GLY A 25 -13.15 -0.05 1.42
N ASP A 26 -12.85 1.19 1.02
CA ASP A 26 -12.55 1.54 -0.35
C ASP A 26 -11.12 1.09 -0.67
N LEU A 27 -11.01 0.00 -1.45
CA LEU A 27 -9.76 -0.67 -1.76
C LEU A 27 -9.22 -0.24 -3.11
N THR A 28 -7.95 0.18 -3.14
CA THR A 28 -7.17 0.29 -4.38
C THR A 28 -5.94 -0.62 -4.31
N VAL A 29 -5.74 -1.42 -5.34
CA VAL A 29 -4.58 -2.32 -5.45
C VAL A 29 -3.71 -1.89 -6.63
N TYR A 30 -2.43 -1.68 -6.37
CA TYR A 30 -1.43 -1.44 -7.39
C TYR A 30 -0.53 -2.67 -7.53
N ASP A 31 -0.22 -3.07 -8.77
CA ASP A 31 0.67 -4.20 -9.03
C ASP A 31 2.04 -4.01 -8.38
N ARG A 32 2.63 -2.82 -8.57
CA ARG A 32 3.94 -2.42 -8.03
C ARG A 32 4.00 -0.90 -7.86
N THR A 33 4.61 -0.43 -6.77
CA THR A 33 4.97 0.98 -6.54
C THR A 33 6.49 1.11 -6.45
N ASN A 34 7.14 1.48 -7.55
CA ASN A 34 8.59 1.59 -7.59
C ASN A 34 9.06 2.99 -7.17
N VAL A 35 9.36 3.15 -5.89
CA VAL A 35 9.82 4.44 -5.34
C VAL A 35 11.27 4.80 -5.67
N GLU A 36 12.08 3.83 -6.11
CA GLU A 36 13.47 4.08 -6.53
C GLU A 36 13.54 4.66 -7.94
N LYS A 37 12.78 4.07 -8.87
CA LYS A 37 12.73 4.51 -10.27
C LYS A 37 11.87 5.77 -10.47
N ASP A 38 10.70 5.81 -9.83
CA ASP A 38 9.70 6.85 -10.06
C ASP A 38 9.67 7.91 -8.93
N GLY A 39 10.56 7.78 -7.95
CA GLY A 39 10.69 8.68 -6.80
C GLY A 39 9.57 8.53 -5.75
N LYS A 40 9.58 9.40 -4.74
CA LYS A 40 8.57 9.39 -3.67
C LYS A 40 7.22 10.02 -4.07
N ASP A 41 7.16 10.74 -5.19
CA ASP A 41 5.92 11.39 -5.65
C ASP A 41 4.82 10.38 -5.99
N ILE A 42 5.18 9.24 -6.60
CA ILE A 42 4.21 8.19 -6.91
C ILE A 42 3.62 7.57 -5.64
N LEU A 43 4.42 7.44 -4.58
CA LEU A 43 3.96 6.92 -3.29
C LEU A 43 2.85 7.82 -2.72
N PHE A 44 3.07 9.13 -2.69
CA PHE A 44 2.09 10.07 -2.13
C PHE A 44 0.84 10.24 -3.00
N LYS A 45 0.98 10.14 -4.33
CA LYS A 45 -0.19 10.10 -5.24
C LYS A 45 -1.08 8.89 -4.99
N ARG A 46 -0.48 7.74 -4.64
CA ARG A 46 -1.21 6.48 -4.43
C ARG A 46 -1.77 6.32 -3.02
N ALA A 47 -1.02 6.71 -2.00
CA ALA A 47 -1.33 6.38 -0.61
C ALA A 47 -1.23 7.56 0.37
N GLY A 48 -0.93 8.79 -0.08
CA GLY A 48 -0.72 9.94 0.81
C GLY A 48 -1.90 10.27 1.73
N ASP A 49 -3.12 9.97 1.28
CA ASP A 49 -4.38 10.17 2.01
C ASP A 49 -5.01 8.85 2.50
N ALA A 50 -4.30 7.72 2.39
CA ALA A 50 -4.80 6.42 2.84
C ALA A 50 -4.82 6.32 4.37
N GLU A 51 -5.81 5.61 4.91
CA GLU A 51 -5.88 5.28 6.34
C GLU A 51 -5.20 3.95 6.66
N ILE A 52 -5.26 3.02 5.70
CA ILE A 52 -4.64 1.70 5.76
C ILE A 52 -3.74 1.53 4.53
N VAL A 53 -2.51 1.11 4.76
CA VAL A 53 -1.57 0.76 3.68
C VAL A 53 -1.05 -0.64 3.88
N PHE A 54 -1.14 -1.46 2.84
CA PHE A 54 -0.51 -2.76 2.76
C PHE A 54 0.72 -2.71 1.86
N VAL A 55 1.82 -3.32 2.32
CA VAL A 55 3.10 -3.40 1.58
C VAL A 55 3.69 -4.80 1.66
N ASN A 56 4.38 -5.24 0.61
CA ASN A 56 5.23 -6.43 0.61
C ASN A 56 6.71 -6.05 0.64
N LYS A 57 7.14 -5.19 -0.29
CA LYS A 57 8.54 -4.73 -0.45
C LYS A 57 8.67 -3.23 -0.71
N THR A 58 7.57 -2.51 -0.90
CA THR A 58 7.58 -1.05 -1.06
C THR A 58 8.07 -0.39 0.24
N PRO A 59 9.26 0.26 0.25
CA PRO A 59 9.83 0.77 1.49
C PRO A 59 9.14 2.05 1.94
N LEU A 60 8.71 2.07 3.21
CA LEU A 60 8.15 3.23 3.88
C LEU A 60 9.13 3.74 4.93
N THR A 61 9.68 4.93 4.69
CA THR A 61 10.63 5.57 5.61
C THR A 61 9.90 6.44 6.64
N ARG A 62 10.58 6.80 7.72
CA ARG A 62 10.08 7.79 8.70
C ARG A 62 9.63 9.10 8.03
N ALA A 63 10.33 9.55 6.99
CA ALA A 63 9.99 10.78 6.28
C ALA A 63 8.70 10.63 5.46
N ASP A 64 8.43 9.44 4.91
CA ASP A 64 7.20 9.14 4.20
C ASP A 64 6.01 9.15 5.15
N LEU A 65 6.13 8.47 6.29
CA LEU A 65 5.06 8.38 7.29
C LEU A 65 4.62 9.75 7.81
N LYS A 66 5.55 10.70 7.98
CA LYS A 66 5.24 12.09 8.35
C LYS A 66 4.36 12.82 7.33
N LYS A 67 4.37 12.38 6.07
CA LYS A 67 3.58 12.94 4.96
C LYS A 67 2.26 12.21 4.74
N MET A 68 1.93 11.21 5.56
CA MET A 68 0.71 10.42 5.46
C MET A 68 -0.15 10.63 6.73
N PRO A 69 -0.71 11.84 6.94
CA PRO A 69 -1.30 12.23 8.22
C PRO A 69 -2.57 11.44 8.60
N LYS A 70 -3.18 10.75 7.64
CA LYS A 70 -4.38 9.91 7.87
C LYS A 70 -4.03 8.45 8.16
N LEU A 71 -2.78 8.04 7.98
CA LEU A 71 -2.34 6.66 8.12
C LEU A 71 -2.48 6.20 9.57
N LYS A 72 -3.27 5.16 9.78
CA LYS A 72 -3.56 4.56 11.09
C LYS A 72 -3.00 3.15 11.24
N TYR A 73 -2.79 2.46 10.12
CA TYR A 73 -2.33 1.07 10.11
C TYR A 73 -1.47 0.76 8.89
N ILE A 74 -0.40 0.00 9.11
CA ILE A 74 0.44 -0.58 8.07
C ILE A 74 0.39 -2.10 8.22
N GLY A 75 -0.04 -2.78 7.16
CA GLY A 75 -0.03 -4.25 7.09
C GLY A 75 1.10 -4.72 6.20
N VAL A 76 2.05 -5.45 6.76
CA VAL A 76 3.11 -6.07 5.95
C VAL A 76 2.64 -7.43 5.46
N LEU A 77 2.59 -7.62 4.15
CA LEU A 77 2.19 -8.86 3.46
C LEU A 77 3.36 -9.87 3.38
N ALA A 78 4.14 -9.94 4.46
CA ALA A 78 5.31 -10.79 4.63
C ALA A 78 5.66 -10.91 6.12
N THR A 79 6.58 -11.82 6.46
CA THR A 79 7.08 -11.95 7.83
C THR A 79 8.17 -10.94 8.17
N GLY A 80 9.01 -10.56 7.20
CA GLY A 80 10.07 -9.55 7.40
C GLY A 80 9.58 -8.13 7.14
N TYR A 81 10.11 -7.16 7.89
CA TYR A 81 9.77 -5.73 7.82
C TYR A 81 10.99 -4.83 8.05
#